data_AF-A0A015XDS8-F1
#
_entry.id   AF-A0A015XDS8-F1
#
_cell.length_a   1.000
_cell.length_b   1.000
_cell.length_c   1.000
_cell.angle_alpha   90.00
_cell.angle_beta   90.00
_cell.angle_gamma   90.00
#
_symmetry.space_group_name_H-M   'P 1'
#
loop_
_entity.id
_entity.type
_entity.pdbx_description
1 polymer ?
#
loop_
_entity_poly.entity_id
_entity_poly.type
_entity_poly.pdbx_seq_one_letter_code
_entity_poly.pdbx_strand_id
1 'polypeptide(L)'
;YFHIVGELSGERERQEILAIIKQNALEPYVILYGNMHGNDLDQLFSKADMGIGSLGRHRSGITHIKTLKNREYAARGIPFVYSEIDADFDHCNYVLKVPANETPINIHELISFYHSQSWNINVIRHSVENLSWKMQMQKVINETYK
;
A
#
# COMPACT_ATOMS: atom_id res chain seq x y z
N TYR A 1 11.23 11.01 1.20
CA TYR A 1 11.99 9.76 1.41
C TYR A 1 11.17 8.58 0.91
N PHE A 2 11.81 7.49 0.51
CA PHE A 2 11.15 6.25 0.10
C PHE A 2 11.55 5.12 1.03
N HIS A 3 10.60 4.69 1.87
CA HIS A 3 10.82 3.67 2.89
C HIS A 3 10.38 2.30 2.34
N ILE A 4 11.32 1.35 2.23
CA ILE A 4 11.03 -0.01 1.77
C ILE A 4 11.11 -0.95 2.97
N VAL A 5 9.98 -1.53 3.34
CA VAL A 5 9.87 -2.45 4.48
C VAL A 5 9.66 -3.88 3.98
N GLY A 6 10.46 -4.80 4.50
CA GLY A 6 10.49 -6.19 4.10
C GLY A 6 11.89 -6.62 3.65
N GLU A 7 12.22 -7.87 3.92
CA GLU A 7 13.51 -8.42 3.54
C GLU A 7 13.61 -8.69 2.03
N LEU A 8 14.72 -8.25 1.43
CA LEU A 8 15.07 -8.61 0.06
C LEU A 8 15.45 -10.09 0.03
N SER A 9 14.55 -10.88 -0.55
CA SER A 9 14.44 -12.33 -0.35
C SER A 9 15.44 -13.16 -1.16
N GLY A 10 16.13 -12.54 -2.13
CA GLY A 10 17.14 -13.21 -2.96
C GLY A 10 18.19 -12.28 -3.53
N GLU A 11 19.34 -12.86 -3.93
CA GLU A 11 20.48 -12.11 -4.45
C GLU A 11 20.12 -11.31 -5.72
N ARG A 12 19.29 -11.89 -6.58
CA ARG A 12 18.80 -11.21 -7.79
C ARG A 12 18.07 -9.91 -7.43
N GLU A 13 17.10 -9.97 -6.52
CA GLU A 13 16.31 -8.81 -6.08
C GLU A 13 17.21 -7.75 -5.42
N ARG A 14 18.16 -8.19 -4.60
CA ARG A 14 19.17 -7.31 -3.98
C ARG A 14 19.99 -6.57 -5.03
N GLN A 15 20.52 -7.28 -6.02
CA GLN A 15 21.33 -6.66 -7.07
C GLN A 15 20.49 -5.69 -7.93
N GLU A 16 19.28 -6.09 -8.33
CA GLU A 16 18.38 -5.23 -9.12
C GLU A 16 18.05 -3.93 -8.38
N ILE A 17 17.71 -3.99 -7.09
CA ILE A 17 17.33 -2.80 -6.30
C ILE A 17 18.55 -1.95 -5.92
N LEU A 18 19.59 -2.56 -5.33
CA LEU A 18 20.76 -1.82 -4.83
C LEU A 18 21.55 -1.16 -5.96
N ALA A 19 21.65 -1.82 -7.12
CA ALA A 19 22.32 -1.23 -8.28
C ALA A 19 21.60 0.02 -8.77
N ILE A 20 20.27 0.00 -8.87
CA ILE A 20 19.48 1.16 -9.31
C ILE A 20 19.61 2.33 -8.32
N ILE A 21 19.54 2.05 -7.01
CA ILE A 21 19.72 3.09 -5.99
C ILE A 21 21.08 3.77 -6.17
N LYS A 22 22.15 2.98 -6.27
CA LYS A 22 23.52 3.48 -6.40
C LYS A 22 23.77 4.23 -7.70
N GLN A 23 23.32 3.68 -8.83
CA GLN A 23 23.51 4.29 -10.15
C GLN A 23 22.84 5.66 -10.26
N ASN A 24 21.76 5.88 -9.50
CA ASN A 24 21.00 7.13 -9.51
C ASN A 24 21.27 8.02 -8.29
N ALA A 25 22.28 7.69 -7.47
CA ALA A 25 22.63 8.42 -6.25
C ALA A 25 21.44 8.64 -5.29
N LEU A 26 20.58 7.63 -5.15
CA LEU A 26 19.34 7.69 -4.37
C LEU A 26 19.51 7.26 -2.91
N GLU A 27 20.71 6.87 -2.49
CA GLU A 27 21.02 6.42 -1.13
C GLU A 27 20.54 7.40 -0.03
N PRO A 28 20.63 8.74 -0.20
CA PRO A 28 20.13 9.67 0.82
C PRO A 28 18.60 9.67 0.95
N TYR A 29 17.88 9.17 -0.05
CA TYR A 29 16.42 9.28 -0.15
C TYR A 29 15.71 7.94 0.02
N VAL A 30 16.36 6.81 -0.27
CA VAL A 30 15.80 5.46 -0.17
C VAL A 30 16.31 4.78 1.09
N ILE A 31 15.38 4.40 1.97
CA ILE A 31 15.69 3.76 3.24
C ILE A 31 15.16 2.33 3.18
N LEU A 32 16.10 1.38 3.12
CA LEU A 32 15.79 -0.04 3.14
C LEU A 32 15.75 -0.53 4.58
N TYR A 33 14.62 -1.10 4.97
CA TYR A 33 14.44 -1.79 6.24
C TYR A 33 14.48 -3.30 6.00
N GLY A 34 14.63 -4.07 7.07
CA GLY A 34 14.30 -5.50 7.06
C GLY A 34 12.81 -5.74 7.24
N ASN A 35 12.47 -6.95 7.68
CA ASN A 35 11.14 -7.23 8.20
C ASN A 35 10.92 -6.43 9.49
N MET A 36 9.80 -5.71 9.57
CA MET A 36 9.44 -4.89 10.73
C MET A 36 8.06 -5.35 11.23
N HIS A 37 7.87 -5.31 12.56
CA HIS A 37 6.66 -5.80 13.20
C HIS A 37 6.28 -4.91 14.40
N GLY A 38 5.01 -5.00 14.81
CA GLY A 38 4.48 -4.30 15.98
C GLY A 38 4.81 -2.80 15.99
N ASN A 39 5.25 -2.31 17.14
CA ASN A 39 5.52 -0.89 17.38
C ASN A 39 6.53 -0.29 16.39
N ASP A 40 7.54 -1.05 15.96
CA ASP A 40 8.54 -0.52 15.03
C ASP A 40 7.94 -0.27 13.64
N LEU A 41 7.07 -1.17 13.20
CA LEU A 41 6.30 -0.98 11.97
C LEU A 41 5.30 0.17 12.10
N ASP A 42 4.64 0.28 13.26
CA ASP A 42 3.69 1.37 13.52
C ASP A 42 4.37 2.75 13.49
N GLN A 43 5.61 2.86 13.98
CA GLN A 43 6.40 4.09 13.88
C GLN A 43 6.78 4.45 12.44
N LEU A 44 6.89 3.47 11.54
CA LEU A 44 7.14 3.75 10.12
C LEU A 44 5.86 4.26 9.46
N PHE A 45 4.72 3.66 9.78
CA PHE A 45 3.43 4.13 9.28
C PHE A 45 3.09 5.54 9.74
N SER A 46 3.39 5.92 10.98
CA SER A 46 3.11 7.27 11.49
C SER A 46 3.92 8.37 10.81
N LYS A 47 4.99 8.02 10.09
CA LYS A 47 5.83 8.94 9.31
C LYS A 47 5.48 8.92 7.82
N ALA A 48 4.63 8.00 7.37
CA ALA A 48 4.36 7.80 5.96
C ALA A 48 3.25 8.74 5.47
N ASP A 49 3.57 9.50 4.42
CA ASP A 49 2.58 10.34 3.74
C ASP A 49 1.62 9.52 2.87
N MET A 50 2.14 8.46 2.23
CA MET A 50 1.40 7.63 1.29
C MET A 50 1.90 6.18 1.29
N GLY A 51 0.98 5.22 1.14
CA GLY A 51 1.29 3.81 0.99
C GLY A 51 1.44 3.38 -0.48
N ILE A 52 2.36 2.45 -0.74
CA ILE A 52 2.48 1.77 -2.04
C ILE A 52 1.95 0.34 -1.90
N GLY A 53 0.77 0.10 -2.46
CA GLY A 53 0.17 -1.22 -2.56
C GLY A 53 0.85 -2.10 -3.60
N SER A 54 0.17 -3.15 -4.06
CA SER A 54 0.78 -4.03 -5.05
C SER A 54 0.75 -3.41 -6.44
N LEU A 55 1.91 -3.37 -7.11
CA LEU A 55 2.03 -2.80 -8.47
C LEU A 55 2.27 -3.85 -9.57
N GLY A 56 2.57 -5.10 -9.18
CA GLY A 56 3.05 -6.13 -10.10
C GLY A 56 2.21 -7.40 -10.17
N ARG A 57 0.96 -7.39 -9.68
CA ARG A 57 0.14 -8.62 -9.60
C ARG A 57 -0.29 -9.15 -10.97
N HIS A 58 -0.33 -8.29 -11.99
CA HIS A 58 -0.58 -8.69 -13.38
C HIS A 58 0.44 -9.72 -13.88
N ARG A 59 1.70 -9.67 -13.40
CA ARG A 59 2.73 -10.67 -13.75
C ARG A 59 2.39 -12.09 -13.28
N SER A 60 1.52 -12.23 -12.29
CA SER A 60 1.02 -13.52 -11.80
C SER A 60 -0.39 -13.84 -12.28
N GLY A 61 -0.95 -13.06 -13.22
CA GLY A 61 -2.32 -13.24 -13.71
C GLY A 61 -3.41 -12.88 -12.68
N ILE A 62 -3.06 -12.21 -11.58
CA ILE A 62 -3.99 -11.86 -10.51
C ILE A 62 -4.35 -10.38 -10.65
N THR A 63 -5.56 -10.12 -11.14
CA THR A 63 -6.08 -8.76 -11.35
C THR A 63 -7.07 -8.35 -10.27
N HIS A 64 -7.85 -9.27 -9.71
CA HIS A 64 -8.77 -9.00 -8.59
C HIS A 64 -8.18 -9.54 -7.29
N ILE A 65 -7.84 -8.66 -6.36
CA ILE A 65 -7.30 -9.08 -5.07
C ILE A 65 -7.58 -8.05 -3.99
N LYS A 66 -7.93 -8.57 -2.81
CA LYS A 66 -8.19 -7.81 -1.60
C LYS A 66 -6.97 -7.89 -0.69
N THR A 67 -5.95 -7.06 -0.95
CA THR A 67 -4.68 -7.16 -0.22
C THR A 67 -4.80 -6.66 1.23
N LEU A 68 -4.05 -7.27 2.15
CA LEU A 68 -3.99 -6.81 3.54
C LEU A 68 -3.28 -5.46 3.67
N LYS A 69 -2.29 -5.17 2.81
CA LYS A 69 -1.56 -3.89 2.82
C LYS A 69 -2.49 -2.69 2.64
N ASN A 70 -3.38 -2.74 1.64
CA ASN A 70 -4.33 -1.66 1.37
C ASN A 70 -5.27 -1.40 2.57
N ARG A 71 -5.74 -2.48 3.21
CA ARG A 71 -6.58 -2.41 4.43
C ARG A 71 -5.81 -1.81 5.61
N GLU A 72 -4.55 -2.19 5.78
CA GLU A 72 -3.67 -1.68 6.84
C GLU A 72 -3.39 -0.17 6.69
N TYR A 73 -3.19 0.30 5.45
CA TYR A 73 -3.02 1.72 5.14
C TYR A 73 -4.30 2.51 5.45
N ALA A 74 -5.45 2.04 4.96
CA ALA A 74 -6.74 2.70 5.22
C ALA A 74 -7.10 2.71 6.72
N ALA A 75 -6.84 1.61 7.44
CA ALA A 75 -7.06 1.53 8.89
C ALA A 75 -6.16 2.49 9.70
N ARG A 76 -5.06 2.98 9.11
CA ARG A 76 -4.20 4.03 9.67
C ARG A 76 -4.49 5.43 9.09
N GLY A 77 -5.41 5.52 8.15
CA GLY A 77 -5.78 6.77 7.48
C GLY A 77 -4.72 7.29 6.51
N ILE A 78 -3.93 6.39 5.93
CA ILE A 78 -2.88 6.71 4.96
C ILE A 78 -3.47 6.55 3.55
N PRO A 79 -3.44 7.57 2.67
CA PRO A 79 -3.81 7.42 1.27
C PRO A 79 -2.81 6.50 0.56
N PHE A 80 -3.20 5.81 -0.49
CA PHE A 80 -2.31 4.83 -1.13
C PHE A 80 -2.57 4.62 -2.62
N VAL A 81 -1.59 4.03 -3.30
CA VAL A 81 -1.63 3.73 -4.72
C VAL A 81 -1.52 2.22 -4.96
N TYR A 82 -2.27 1.68 -5.91
CA TYR A 82 -2.15 0.27 -6.32
C TYR A 82 -2.67 0.01 -7.74
N SER A 83 -2.34 -1.17 -8.27
CA SER A 83 -2.62 -1.56 -9.67
C SER A 83 -3.79 -2.53 -9.83
N GLU A 84 -4.02 -3.43 -8.88
CA GLU A 84 -5.10 -4.43 -8.89
C GLU A 84 -6.51 -3.82 -8.85
N ILE A 85 -7.55 -4.63 -9.03
CA ILE A 85 -8.95 -4.28 -8.81
C ILE A 85 -9.32 -4.72 -7.38
N ASP A 86 -9.69 -3.76 -6.53
CA ASP A 86 -10.20 -4.01 -5.18
C ASP A 86 -11.51 -3.22 -5.00
N ALA A 87 -12.64 -3.94 -5.11
CA ALA A 87 -13.97 -3.35 -5.04
C ALA A 87 -14.25 -2.59 -3.72
N ASP A 88 -13.50 -2.88 -2.65
CA ASP A 88 -13.65 -2.16 -1.38
C ASP A 88 -13.03 -0.76 -1.44
N PHE A 89 -12.15 -0.47 -2.41
CA PHE A 89 -11.29 0.72 -2.45
C PHE A 89 -11.28 1.48 -3.77
N ASP A 90 -11.63 0.87 -4.90
CA ASP A 90 -11.51 1.48 -6.23
C ASP A 90 -12.33 2.79 -6.39
N HIS A 91 -13.34 2.99 -5.54
CA HIS A 91 -14.20 4.16 -5.51
C HIS A 91 -13.78 5.23 -4.48
N CYS A 92 -12.75 4.95 -3.67
CA CYS A 92 -12.32 5.82 -2.58
C CYS A 92 -11.45 6.97 -3.10
N ASN A 93 -11.73 8.19 -2.67
CA ASN A 93 -10.97 9.38 -3.07
C ASN A 93 -9.53 9.44 -2.52
N TYR A 94 -9.18 8.56 -1.57
CA TYR A 94 -7.84 8.41 -1.01
C TYR A 94 -7.02 7.29 -1.68
N VAL A 95 -7.51 6.78 -2.81
CA VAL A 95 -6.85 5.78 -3.63
C VAL A 95 -6.47 6.37 -4.98
N LEU A 96 -5.21 6.22 -5.36
CA LEU A 96 -4.76 6.42 -6.73
C LEU A 96 -4.66 5.06 -7.44
N LYS A 97 -5.40 4.90 -8.53
CA LYS A 97 -5.31 3.73 -9.40
C LYS A 97 -4.28 3.97 -10.49
N VAL A 98 -3.33 3.05 -10.61
CA VAL A 98 -2.36 3.03 -11.72
C VAL A 98 -2.59 1.80 -12.61
N PRO A 99 -2.15 1.84 -13.88
CA PRO A 99 -2.27 0.69 -14.76
C PRO A 99 -1.55 -0.57 -14.23
N ALA A 100 -2.19 -1.73 -14.36
CA ALA A 100 -1.59 -3.03 -14.04
C ALA A 100 -0.78 -3.59 -15.23
N ASN A 101 0.31 -2.91 -15.57
CA ASN A 101 1.19 -3.28 -16.68
C ASN A 101 2.65 -2.87 -16.37
N GLU A 102 3.55 -2.98 -17.36
CA GLU A 102 4.98 -2.66 -17.19
C GLU A 102 5.32 -1.20 -17.53
N THR A 103 4.33 -0.32 -17.67
CA THR A 103 4.61 1.11 -17.88
C THR A 103 5.13 1.74 -16.58
N PRO A 104 6.11 2.66 -16.66
CA PRO A 104 6.62 3.34 -15.47
C PRO A 104 5.53 4.11 -14.71
N ILE A 105 5.62 4.12 -13.38
CA ILE A 105 4.74 4.94 -12.54
C ILE A 105 5.04 6.42 -12.76
N ASN A 106 4.01 7.21 -13.00
CA ASN A 106 4.12 8.66 -13.10
C ASN A 106 4.28 9.29 -11.71
N ILE A 107 5.52 9.67 -11.38
CA ILE A 107 5.85 10.26 -10.07
C ILE A 107 5.19 11.63 -9.88
N HIS A 108 5.04 12.44 -10.96
CA HIS A 108 4.36 13.72 -10.86
C HIS A 108 2.87 13.55 -10.52
N GLU A 109 2.23 12.54 -11.08
CA GLU A 109 0.83 12.21 -10.75
C GLU A 109 0.69 11.77 -9.29
N LEU A 110 1.61 10.92 -8.80
CA LEU A 110 1.63 10.50 -7.39
C LEU A 110 1.73 11.70 -6.43
N ILE A 111 2.65 12.62 -6.71
CA ILE A 111 2.85 13.84 -5.93
C ILE A 111 1.62 14.76 -6.02
N SER A 112 1.09 14.96 -7.24
CA SER A 112 -0.08 15.81 -7.46
C SER A 112 -1.31 15.27 -6.75
N PHE A 113 -1.51 13.94 -6.77
CA PHE A 113 -2.57 13.27 -6.05
C PHE A 113 -2.46 13.50 -4.55
N TYR A 114 -1.27 13.32 -3.95
CA TYR A 114 -1.07 13.58 -2.53
C TYR A 114 -1.41 15.03 -2.13
N HIS A 115 -1.05 16.01 -2.97
CA HIS A 115 -1.29 17.42 -2.70
C HIS A 115 -2.67 17.94 -3.16
N SER A 116 -3.46 17.13 -3.87
CA SER A 116 -4.75 17.54 -4.43
C SER A 116 -5.82 17.86 -3.37
N GLN A 117 -5.66 17.31 -2.16
CA GLN A 117 -6.58 17.53 -1.05
C GLN A 117 -5.88 17.35 0.30
N SER A 118 -6.51 17.83 1.37
CA SER A 118 -6.08 17.54 2.73
C SER A 118 -6.63 16.19 3.19
N TRP A 119 -5.76 15.35 3.74
CA TRP A 119 -6.13 14.01 4.19
C TRP A 119 -6.74 14.05 5.59
N ASN A 120 -8.03 13.74 5.69
CA ASN A 120 -8.68 13.53 6.98
C ASN A 120 -8.53 12.06 7.39
N ILE A 121 -7.57 11.82 8.28
CA ILE A 121 -7.22 10.48 8.80
C ILE A 121 -8.46 9.75 9.33
N ASN A 122 -9.33 10.44 10.07
CA ASN A 122 -10.50 9.80 10.67
C ASN A 122 -11.54 9.39 9.63
N VAL A 123 -11.70 10.15 8.55
CA VAL A 123 -12.62 9.80 7.45
C VAL A 123 -12.16 8.51 6.76
N ILE A 124 -10.86 8.41 6.45
CA ILE A 124 -10.30 7.21 5.81
C ILE A 124 -10.47 6.00 6.74
N ARG A 125 -10.14 6.14 8.03
CA ARG A 125 -10.27 5.06 9.02
C ARG A 125 -11.72 4.59 9.16
N HIS A 126 -12.67 5.52 9.23
CA HIS A 126 -14.09 5.20 9.38
C HIS A 126 -14.62 4.44 8.15
N SER A 127 -14.13 4.77 6.95
CA SER A 127 -14.57 4.13 5.70
C SER A 127 -14.30 2.62 5.62
N VAL A 128 -13.40 2.09 6.47
CA VAL A 128 -13.04 0.67 6.50
C VAL A 128 -13.45 -0.06 7.77
N GLU A 129 -14.24 0.54 8.65
CA GLU A 129 -14.71 -0.11 9.89
C GLU A 129 -15.49 -1.41 9.59
N ASN A 130 -16.25 -1.42 8.50
CA ASN A 130 -16.96 -2.58 8.00
C ASN A 130 -16.02 -3.73 7.56
N LEU A 131 -14.75 -3.45 7.27
CA LEU A 131 -13.73 -4.44 6.91
C LEU A 131 -13.05 -5.07 8.13
N SER A 132 -13.32 -4.59 9.34
CA SER A 132 -12.75 -5.14 10.57
C SER A 132 -13.10 -6.61 10.79
N TRP A 133 -12.23 -7.34 11.47
CA TRP A 133 -12.47 -8.75 11.83
C TRP A 133 -13.80 -8.94 12.57
N LYS A 134 -14.16 -8.01 13.46
CA LYS A 134 -15.45 -8.05 14.17
C LYS A 134 -16.62 -8.07 13.18
N MET A 135 -16.61 -7.18 12.19
CA MET A 135 -17.69 -7.08 11.20
C MET A 135 -17.68 -8.24 10.20
N GLN A 136 -16.51 -8.69 9.76
CA GLN A 136 -16.42 -9.83 8.84
C GLN A 136 -16.85 -11.13 9.52
N MET A 137 -16.43 -11.39 10.75
CA MET A 137 -16.85 -12.58 11.50
C MET A 137 -18.33 -12.53 11.88
N GLN A 138 -18.90 -11.34 12.11
CA GLN A 138 -20.34 -11.22 12.34
C GLN A 138 -21.16 -11.69 11.13
N LYS A 139 -20.69 -11.44 9.89
CA LYS A 139 -21.34 -11.97 8.68
C LYS A 139 -21.35 -13.49 8.68
N VAL A 140 -20.21 -14.11 9.00
CA VAL A 140 -20.08 -15.58 9.08
C VAL A 140 -21.03 -16.16 10.14
N ILE A 141 -21.10 -15.55 11.32
CA ILE A 141 -22.02 -15.96 12.39
C ILE A 141 -23.47 -15.85 11.91
N ASN A 142 -23.85 -14.71 11.33
CA ASN A 142 -25.20 -14.47 10.83
C ASN A 142 -25.60 -15.40 9.69
N GLU A 143 -24.65 -15.89 8.89
CA GLU A 143 -24.90 -16.87 7.83
C GLU A 143 -24.98 -18.30 8.36
N THR A 144 -24.15 -18.65 9.33
CA THR A 144 -24.08 -20.01 9.90
C THR A 144 -25.24 -20.31 10.84
N TYR A 145 -25.67 -19.33 11.64
CA TYR A 145 -26.71 -19.51 12.67
C TYR A 145 -28.07 -18.92 12.22
N LYS A 146 -28.37 -18.98 10.92
CA LYS A 146 -29.72 -18.66 10.40
C LYS A 146 -30.77 -19.67 10.87
#